data_AF-A0A521KIC3-F1
#
_entry.id   AF-A0A521KIC3-F1
#
_cell.length_a   1.000
_cell.length_b   1.000
_cell.length_c   1.000
_cell.angle_alpha   90.00
_cell.angle_beta   90.00
_cell.angle_gamma   90.00
#
_symmetry.space_group_name_H-M   'P 1'
#
loop_
_entity.id
_entity.type
_entity.pdbx_description
1 polymer ?
#
loop_
_entity_poly.entity_id
_entity_poly.type
_entity_poly.pdbx_seq_one_letter_code
_entity_poly.pdbx_strand_id
1 'polypeptide(L)'
;MRVDAGANKGTTGSGQQPALDRLLRDVKRLNKEYRALTGRPLGVTGEVAELEAARILGLELCEARTAGHDAIRCVGSSQTRVQIKGRCVLPDSKAGQRVGAIKPEADWDIVVLVLMDEDLETTEIFEATRPAIVRALREPGSQARNERGALAVTKFKSIGRRIWSRSSGRA
;
A
#
# COMPACT_ATOMS: atom_id res chain seq x y z
N MET A 1 14.88 25.04 -34.07
CA MET A 1 15.43 23.79 -33.50
C MET A 1 14.60 23.46 -32.26
N ARG A 2 13.55 22.65 -32.41
CA ARG A 2 12.73 22.16 -31.29
C ARG A 2 13.29 20.80 -30.93
N VAL A 3 13.78 20.66 -29.70
CA VAL A 3 14.16 19.36 -29.15
C VAL A 3 12.93 18.75 -28.53
N ASP A 4 12.48 17.64 -29.11
CA ASP A 4 11.42 16.79 -28.59
C ASP A 4 11.86 16.21 -27.24
N ALA A 5 11.16 16.58 -26.18
CA ALA A 5 11.25 15.89 -24.90
C ALA A 5 10.41 14.61 -25.00
N GLY A 6 11.07 13.53 -25.42
CA GLY A 6 10.51 12.19 -25.41
C GLY A 6 10.10 11.79 -23.99
N ALA A 7 8.79 11.68 -23.76
CA ALA A 7 8.24 11.02 -22.59
C ALA A 7 8.54 9.53 -22.69
N ASN A 8 9.52 9.06 -21.92
CA ASN A 8 9.78 7.65 -21.73
C ASN A 8 8.62 7.05 -20.93
N LYS A 9 7.69 6.38 -21.61
CA LYS A 9 6.62 5.60 -20.98
C LYS A 9 7.26 4.36 -20.36
N GLY A 10 7.59 4.43 -19.08
CA GLY A 10 8.03 3.30 -18.26
C GLY A 10 6.89 2.34 -17.97
N THR A 11 6.34 1.73 -19.02
CA THR A 11 5.51 0.54 -18.87
C THR A 11 6.44 -0.57 -18.40
N THR A 12 6.24 -1.13 -17.21
CA THR A 12 6.90 -2.39 -16.83
C THR A 12 6.64 -3.40 -17.94
N GLY A 13 7.65 -3.67 -18.76
CA GLY A 13 7.52 -4.55 -19.91
C GLY A 13 7.07 -5.92 -19.45
N SER A 14 6.21 -6.58 -20.22
CA SER A 14 5.62 -7.88 -19.89
C SER A 14 6.62 -8.97 -19.45
N GLY A 15 7.91 -8.83 -19.80
CA GLY A 15 9.00 -9.72 -19.34
C GLY A 15 9.51 -9.48 -17.91
N GLN A 16 9.26 -8.33 -17.30
CA GLN A 16 9.69 -8.02 -15.92
C GLN A 16 8.72 -8.58 -14.87
N GLN A 17 7.44 -8.70 -15.20
CA GLN A 17 6.40 -9.17 -14.28
C GLN A 17 6.68 -10.57 -13.69
N PRO A 18 7.06 -11.59 -14.49
CA PRO A 18 7.35 -12.93 -13.95
C PRO A 18 8.58 -12.97 -13.02
N ALA A 19 9.57 -12.10 -13.26
CA ALA A 19 10.75 -11.98 -12.40
C ALA A 19 10.38 -11.32 -11.07
N LEU A 20 9.54 -10.29 -11.11
CA LEU A 20 9.04 -9.61 -9.92
C LEU A 20 8.18 -10.54 -9.05
N ASP A 21 7.33 -11.35 -9.67
CA ASP A 21 6.54 -12.36 -8.98
C ASP A 21 7.42 -13.43 -8.28
N ARG A 22 8.54 -13.81 -8.90
CA ARG A 22 9.53 -14.71 -8.28
C ARG A 22 10.19 -14.02 -7.08
N LEU A 23 10.65 -12.78 -7.25
CA LEU A 23 11.30 -12.02 -6.18
C LEU A 23 10.35 -11.82 -5.00
N LEU A 24 9.08 -11.51 -5.26
CA LEU A 24 8.06 -11.38 -4.22
C LEU A 24 7.91 -12.67 -3.40
N ARG A 25 7.84 -13.83 -4.07
CA ARG A 25 7.81 -15.14 -3.38
C ARG A 25 9.06 -15.38 -2.54
N ASP A 26 10.24 -15.08 -3.08
CA ASP A 26 11.50 -15.24 -2.34
C ASP A 26 11.59 -14.32 -1.12
N VAL A 27 11.14 -13.07 -1.25
CA VAL A 27 11.13 -12.11 -0.14
C VAL A 27 10.21 -12.59 0.99
N LYS A 28 9.03 -13.13 0.68
CA LYS A 28 8.12 -13.68 1.70
C LYS A 28 8.72 -14.89 2.40
N ARG A 29 9.31 -15.81 1.63
CA ARG A 29 10.02 -16.98 2.17
C ARG A 29 11.17 -16.56 3.09
N LEU A 30 12.02 -15.63 2.65
CA LEU A 30 13.11 -15.09 3.46
C LEU A 30 12.62 -14.37 4.71
N ASN A 31 11.52 -13.61 4.63
CA ASN A 31 10.93 -12.98 5.81
C ASN A 31 10.47 -14.03 6.84
N LYS A 32 9.84 -15.12 6.40
CA LYS A 32 9.43 -16.22 7.26
C LYS A 32 10.63 -16.88 7.95
N GLU A 33 11.66 -17.23 7.18
CA GLU A 33 12.91 -17.81 7.71
C GLU A 33 13.61 -16.87 8.69
N TYR A 34 13.78 -15.59 8.32
CA TYR A 34 14.42 -14.58 9.15
C TYR A 34 13.68 -14.37 10.48
N ARG A 35 12.34 -14.31 10.44
CA ARG A 35 11.52 -14.15 11.64
C ARG A 35 11.60 -15.38 12.54
N ALA A 36 11.59 -16.59 11.98
CA ALA A 36 11.74 -17.82 12.76
C ALA A 36 13.09 -17.87 13.49
N LEU A 37 14.16 -17.38 12.85
CA LEU A 37 15.52 -17.37 13.44
C LEU A 37 15.75 -16.23 14.43
N THR A 38 15.17 -15.05 14.20
CA THR A 38 15.52 -13.83 14.95
C THR A 38 14.42 -13.29 15.85
N GLY A 39 13.18 -13.76 15.66
CA GLY A 39 11.99 -13.17 16.28
C GLY A 39 11.61 -11.78 15.74
N ARG A 40 12.28 -11.28 14.69
CA ARG A 40 12.11 -9.92 14.15
C ARG A 40 11.64 -9.96 12.69
N PRO A 41 10.91 -8.92 12.22
CA PRO A 41 10.57 -8.81 10.79
C PRO A 41 11.81 -8.47 9.96
N LEU A 42 11.82 -8.89 8.68
CA LEU A 42 12.89 -8.58 7.73
C LEU A 42 12.97 -7.08 7.37
N GLY A 43 11.86 -6.33 7.56
CA GLY A 43 11.82 -4.88 7.37
C GLY A 43 11.33 -4.40 5.99
N VAL A 44 10.72 -5.29 5.19
CA VAL A 44 10.32 -5.04 3.79
C VAL A 44 8.79 -4.96 3.60
N THR A 45 8.06 -4.59 4.66
CA THR A 45 6.59 -4.61 4.65
C THR A 45 5.97 -3.60 3.69
N GLY A 46 6.61 -2.45 3.46
CA GLY A 46 6.09 -1.43 2.55
C GLY A 46 6.19 -1.89 1.10
N GLU A 47 7.36 -2.38 0.73
CA GLU A 47 7.71 -2.86 -0.60
C GLU A 47 6.82 -4.06 -0.99
N VAL A 48 6.62 -5.02 -0.08
CA VAL A 48 5.73 -6.16 -0.32
C VAL A 48 4.27 -5.69 -0.49
N ALA A 49 3.83 -4.70 0.28
CA ALA A 49 2.47 -4.17 0.14
C ALA A 49 2.23 -3.48 -1.21
N GLU A 50 3.20 -2.73 -1.72
CA GLU A 50 3.12 -2.09 -3.04
C GLU A 50 3.01 -3.14 -4.15
N LEU A 51 3.88 -4.16 -4.12
CA LEU A 51 3.87 -5.26 -5.09
C LEU A 51 2.57 -6.06 -5.05
N GLU A 52 2.08 -6.40 -3.85
CA GLU A 52 0.83 -7.12 -3.69
C GLU A 52 -0.38 -6.30 -4.13
N ALA A 53 -0.45 -5.02 -3.78
CA ALA A 53 -1.53 -4.16 -4.23
C ALA A 53 -1.54 -4.01 -5.76
N ALA A 54 -0.37 -3.82 -6.38
CA ALA A 54 -0.26 -3.74 -7.82
C ALA A 54 -0.71 -5.04 -8.50
N ARG A 55 -0.24 -6.19 -8.02
CA ARG A 55 -0.60 -7.51 -8.56
C ARG A 55 -2.08 -7.85 -8.37
N ILE A 56 -2.65 -7.58 -7.20
CA ILE A 56 -4.04 -7.95 -6.87
C ILE A 56 -5.04 -6.99 -7.51
N LEU A 57 -4.74 -5.68 -7.57
CA LEU A 57 -5.68 -4.66 -8.03
C LEU A 57 -5.39 -4.17 -9.47
N GLY A 58 -4.37 -4.69 -10.13
CA GLY A 58 -3.94 -4.26 -11.46
C GLY A 58 -3.46 -2.80 -11.49
N LEU A 59 -2.68 -2.38 -10.50
CA LEU A 59 -2.12 -1.02 -10.45
C LEU A 59 -0.78 -0.96 -11.20
N GLU A 60 -0.50 0.20 -11.79
CA GLU A 60 0.81 0.51 -12.35
C GLU A 60 1.64 1.22 -11.28
N LEU A 61 2.71 0.57 -10.78
CA LEU A 61 3.60 1.18 -9.79
C LEU A 61 4.38 2.33 -10.41
N CYS A 62 4.46 3.45 -9.69
CA CYS A 62 5.26 4.58 -10.10
C CYS A 62 6.75 4.32 -9.84
N GLU A 63 7.62 5.02 -10.59
CA GLU A 63 9.05 4.99 -10.28
C GLU A 63 9.33 5.54 -8.88
N ALA A 64 10.35 4.98 -8.24
CA ALA A 64 10.84 5.45 -6.96
C ALA A 64 11.13 6.97 -7.05
N ARG A 65 10.65 7.73 -6.07
CA ARG A 65 10.74 9.21 -5.92
C ARG A 65 9.58 10.01 -6.50
N THR A 66 8.52 9.38 -6.99
CA THR A 66 7.26 10.09 -7.27
C THR A 66 6.70 10.68 -5.97
N ALA A 67 6.49 12.00 -5.95
CA ALA A 67 6.10 12.68 -4.73
C ALA A 67 4.61 12.46 -4.41
N GLY A 68 4.32 11.54 -3.50
CA GLY A 68 3.04 11.51 -2.77
C GLY A 68 2.08 10.36 -3.06
N HIS A 69 2.27 9.64 -4.16
CA HIS A 69 1.55 8.40 -4.50
C HIS A 69 2.53 7.35 -5.01
N ASP A 70 2.12 6.08 -4.90
CA ASP A 70 2.99 4.92 -5.15
C ASP A 70 2.58 4.18 -6.44
N ALA A 71 1.33 4.38 -6.90
CA ALA A 71 0.81 3.75 -8.11
C ALA A 71 -0.28 4.57 -8.80
N ILE A 72 -0.58 4.22 -10.05
CA ILE A 72 -1.72 4.71 -10.82
C ILE A 72 -2.70 3.56 -11.05
N ARG A 73 -3.99 3.83 -10.85
CA ARG A 73 -5.09 2.99 -11.36
C ARG A 73 -5.65 3.61 -12.63
N CYS A 74 -5.63 2.86 -13.72
CA CYS A 74 -6.21 3.24 -15.00
C CYS A 74 -7.57 2.54 -15.21
N VAL A 75 -8.64 3.32 -15.38
CA VAL A 75 -9.97 2.81 -15.76
C VAL A 75 -10.43 3.57 -16.99
N GLY A 76 -10.35 2.93 -18.16
CA GLY A 76 -10.55 3.62 -19.44
C GLY A 76 -9.52 4.75 -19.61
N SER A 77 -10.00 5.98 -19.83
CA SER A 77 -9.16 7.18 -19.90
C SER A 77 -8.89 7.85 -18.55
N SER A 78 -9.54 7.39 -17.47
CA SER A 78 -9.39 7.98 -16.14
C SER A 78 -8.19 7.39 -15.40
N GLN A 79 -7.38 8.26 -14.82
CA GLN A 79 -6.26 7.90 -13.95
C GLN A 79 -6.56 8.32 -12.52
N THR A 80 -6.28 7.45 -11.56
CA THR A 80 -6.38 7.73 -10.13
C THR A 80 -5.03 7.48 -9.47
N ARG A 81 -4.50 8.47 -8.75
CA ARG A 81 -3.26 8.37 -7.98
C ARG A 81 -3.51 7.65 -6.67
N VAL A 82 -2.78 6.56 -6.46
CA VAL A 82 -2.97 5.64 -5.33
C VAL A 82 -1.74 5.72 -4.43
N GLN A 83 -1.94 6.11 -3.18
CA GLN A 83 -0.94 5.90 -2.14
C GLN A 83 -1.19 4.55 -1.45
N ILE A 84 -0.18 3.71 -1.35
CA ILE A 84 -0.22 2.37 -0.77
C ILE A 84 0.44 2.41 0.62
N LYS A 85 -0.20 1.75 1.58
CA LYS A 85 0.33 1.58 2.94
C LYS A 85 0.22 0.11 3.33
N GLY A 86 1.34 -0.47 3.74
CA GLY A 86 1.40 -1.85 4.26
C GLY A 86 1.30 -1.91 5.78
N ARG A 87 0.61 -2.93 6.29
CA ARG A 87 0.70 -3.31 7.71
C ARG A 87 0.67 -4.83 7.89
N CYS A 88 1.74 -5.38 8.44
CA CYS A 88 1.77 -6.72 9.00
C CYS A 88 1.07 -6.72 10.36
N VAL A 89 0.07 -7.58 10.54
CA VAL A 89 -0.71 -7.74 11.77
C VAL A 89 -0.49 -9.15 12.30
N LEU A 90 0.26 -9.25 13.39
CA LEU A 90 0.54 -10.53 14.06
C LEU A 90 -0.70 -11.00 14.86
N PRO A 91 -0.89 -12.32 15.06
CA PRO A 91 -2.02 -12.87 15.82
C PRO A 91 -2.23 -12.22 17.20
N ASP A 92 -1.14 -11.97 17.94
CA ASP A 92 -1.18 -11.36 19.28
C ASP A 92 -0.97 -9.83 19.27
N SER A 93 -1.22 -9.18 18.13
CA SER A 93 -1.02 -7.73 18.03
C SER A 93 -1.93 -6.97 18.97
N LYS A 94 -1.33 -6.13 19.83
CA LYS A 94 -2.06 -5.19 20.68
C LYS A 94 -3.03 -4.33 19.85
N ALA A 95 -4.19 -4.05 20.43
CA ALA A 95 -5.10 -3.03 19.93
C ALA A 95 -4.35 -1.69 19.78
N GLY A 96 -4.53 -1.01 18.65
CA GLY A 96 -3.88 0.28 18.38
C GLY A 96 -2.78 0.27 17.31
N GLN A 97 -2.67 -0.77 16.49
CA GLN A 97 -1.83 -0.75 15.28
C GLN A 97 -2.17 0.49 14.43
N ARG A 98 -1.14 1.16 13.92
CA ARG A 98 -1.28 2.38 13.12
C ARG A 98 -0.80 2.15 11.70
N VAL A 99 -1.50 2.79 10.77
CA VAL A 99 -1.06 2.98 9.40
C VAL A 99 0.12 3.96 9.41
N GLY A 100 1.06 3.81 8.48
CA GLY A 100 2.11 4.79 8.26
C GLY A 100 1.54 6.19 8.01
N ALA A 101 2.36 7.22 8.23
CA ALA A 101 1.92 8.60 8.06
C ALA A 101 1.37 8.85 6.64
N ILE A 102 0.22 9.52 6.57
CA ILE A 102 -0.42 10.00 5.36
C ILE A 102 -0.35 11.51 5.41
N LYS A 103 0.29 12.13 4.42
CA LYS A 103 0.42 13.58 4.32
C LYS A 103 -0.76 14.13 3.50
N PRO A 104 -1.69 14.89 4.09
CA PRO A 104 -2.82 15.48 3.37
C PRO A 104 -2.44 16.42 2.22
N GLU A 105 -1.20 16.90 2.18
CA GLU A 105 -0.67 17.83 1.18
C GLU A 105 -0.01 17.11 0.00
N ALA A 106 0.27 15.81 0.15
CA ALA A 106 0.86 14.99 -0.90
C ALA A 106 -0.13 14.69 -2.03
N ASP A 107 0.39 14.41 -3.21
CA ASP A 107 -0.42 14.29 -4.41
C ASP A 107 -0.97 12.86 -4.59
N TRP A 108 -2.14 12.59 -4.03
CA TRP A 108 -2.84 11.31 -4.10
C TRP A 108 -4.37 11.52 -4.03
N ASP A 109 -5.12 10.62 -4.67
CA ASP A 109 -6.58 10.67 -4.75
C ASP A 109 -7.24 9.67 -3.78
N ILE A 110 -6.63 8.49 -3.65
CA ILE A 110 -7.05 7.44 -2.72
C ILE A 110 -5.84 6.87 -1.96
N VAL A 111 -6.13 6.31 -0.78
CA VAL A 111 -5.17 5.50 -0.03
C VAL A 111 -5.65 4.05 0.00
N VAL A 112 -4.75 3.13 -0.33
CA VAL A 112 -4.93 1.69 -0.20
C VAL A 112 -4.14 1.19 1.00
N LEU A 113 -4.81 0.50 1.92
CA LEU A 113 -4.20 -0.18 3.06
C LEU A 113 -4.19 -1.69 2.78
N VAL A 114 -2.98 -2.25 2.70
CA VAL A 114 -2.74 -3.69 2.54
C VAL A 114 -2.44 -4.28 3.91
N LEU A 115 -3.34 -5.13 4.39
CA LEU A 115 -3.13 -5.91 5.60
C LEU A 115 -2.52 -7.26 5.24
N MET A 116 -1.50 -7.66 5.99
CA MET A 116 -0.78 -8.91 5.83
C MET A 116 -0.63 -9.63 7.17
N ASP A 117 -0.44 -10.95 7.12
CA ASP A 117 -0.05 -11.76 8.28
C ASP A 117 1.49 -11.71 8.52
N GLU A 118 1.97 -12.51 9.48
CA GLU A 118 3.39 -12.58 9.87
C GLU A 118 4.34 -13.02 8.74
N ASP A 119 3.82 -13.77 7.76
CA ASP A 119 4.54 -14.29 6.60
C ASP A 119 4.50 -13.31 5.41
N LEU A 120 3.92 -12.11 5.62
CA LEU A 120 3.66 -11.10 4.59
C LEU A 120 2.71 -11.60 3.49
N GLU A 121 1.82 -12.53 3.83
CA GLU A 121 0.73 -12.91 2.93
C GLU A 121 -0.44 -11.93 3.09
N THR A 122 -0.95 -11.40 1.97
CA THR A 122 -2.05 -10.43 1.98
C THR A 122 -3.32 -11.08 2.51
N THR A 123 -3.96 -10.45 3.50
CA THR A 123 -5.18 -10.94 4.15
C THR A 123 -6.40 -10.12 3.73
N GLU A 124 -6.28 -8.79 3.75
CA GLU A 124 -7.34 -7.85 3.35
C GLU A 124 -6.75 -6.61 2.67
N ILE A 125 -7.50 -6.00 1.76
CA ILE A 125 -7.18 -4.70 1.18
C ILE A 125 -8.35 -3.75 1.38
N PHE A 126 -8.07 -2.57 1.94
CA PHE A 126 -9.02 -1.49 2.15
C PHE A 126 -8.66 -0.28 1.30
N GLU A 127 -9.67 0.42 0.82
CA GLU A 127 -9.54 1.66 0.05
C GLU A 127 -10.32 2.78 0.72
N ALA A 128 -9.71 3.94 0.85
CA ALA A 128 -10.36 5.13 1.38
C ALA A 128 -10.05 6.34 0.49
N THR A 129 -11.06 7.20 0.30
CA THR A 129 -10.93 8.42 -0.50
C THR A 129 -10.22 9.52 0.27
N ARG A 130 -9.59 10.45 -0.46
CA ARG A 130 -8.99 11.65 0.12
C ARG A 130 -9.91 12.42 1.08
N PRO A 131 -11.17 12.75 0.73
CA PRO A 131 -12.06 13.42 1.68
C PRO A 131 -12.26 12.64 2.99
N ALA A 132 -12.41 11.31 2.92
CA ALA A 132 -12.61 10.47 4.10
C ALA A 132 -11.36 10.46 5.01
N ILE A 133 -10.17 10.32 4.42
CA ILE A 133 -8.89 10.32 5.13
C ILE A 133 -8.61 11.68 5.76
N VAL A 134 -8.75 12.76 5.00
CA VAL A 134 -8.49 14.13 5.48
C VAL A 134 -9.45 14.50 6.61
N ARG A 135 -10.73 14.14 6.50
CA ARG A 135 -11.71 14.34 7.58
C ARG A 135 -11.29 13.58 8.84
N ALA A 136 -10.90 12.31 8.71
CA ALA A 136 -10.49 11.48 9.84
C ALA A 136 -9.20 11.97 10.51
N LEU A 137 -8.26 12.54 9.76
CA LEU A 137 -7.02 13.12 10.30
C LEU A 137 -7.27 14.42 11.07
N ARG A 138 -8.27 15.21 10.66
CA ARG A 138 -8.59 16.52 11.24
C ARG A 138 -9.63 16.48 12.38
N GLU A 139 -10.19 15.32 12.69
CA GLU A 139 -11.26 15.16 13.70
C GLU A 139 -10.76 15.64 15.09
N PRO A 140 -11.49 16.52 15.81
CA PRO A 140 -11.09 17.00 17.13
C PRO A 140 -10.86 15.84 18.13
N GLY A 141 -9.82 15.92 18.95
CA GLY A 141 -9.39 14.81 19.82
C GLY A 141 -8.57 13.72 19.11
N SER A 142 -8.53 13.73 17.77
CA SER A 142 -7.60 12.94 16.97
C SER A 142 -6.31 13.68 16.65
N GLN A 143 -6.32 15.02 16.61
CA GLN A 143 -5.15 15.85 16.26
C GLN A 143 -3.92 15.59 17.15
N ALA A 144 -4.04 15.59 18.49
CA ALA A 144 -2.92 15.28 19.39
C ALA A 144 -2.40 13.82 19.27
N ARG A 145 -3.21 12.90 18.72
CA ARG A 145 -2.82 11.49 18.46
C ARG A 145 -2.40 11.25 17.01
N ASN A 146 -2.71 12.19 16.12
CA ASN A 146 -2.50 12.16 14.66
C ASN A 146 -1.54 13.27 14.21
N GLU A 147 -0.88 13.99 15.11
CA GLU A 147 0.17 15.00 14.81
C GLU A 147 1.29 14.44 13.91
N ARG A 148 1.40 13.11 13.80
CA ARG A 148 2.30 12.39 12.88
C ARG A 148 1.65 11.95 11.56
N GLY A 149 0.43 12.38 11.25
CA GLY A 149 -0.33 12.01 10.04
C GLY A 149 -0.75 10.53 9.98
N ALA A 150 -0.65 9.78 11.08
CA ALA A 150 -0.98 8.35 11.11
C ALA A 150 -2.44 8.13 11.53
N LEU A 151 -3.13 7.14 10.98
CA LEU A 151 -4.44 6.68 11.48
C LEU A 151 -4.32 5.31 12.16
N ALA A 152 -5.18 5.00 13.13
CA ALA A 152 -5.34 3.63 13.60
C ALA A 152 -5.89 2.75 12.46
N VAL A 153 -5.45 1.49 12.38
CA VAL A 153 -5.95 0.52 11.38
C VAL A 153 -7.46 0.37 11.49
N THR A 154 -8.01 0.29 12.71
CA THR A 154 -9.46 0.23 12.95
C THR A 154 -10.21 1.44 12.40
N LYS A 155 -9.67 2.65 12.61
CA LYS A 155 -10.25 3.88 12.04
C LYS A 155 -10.19 3.84 10.51
N PHE A 156 -9.08 3.42 9.92
CA PHE A 156 -8.97 3.26 8.47
C PHE A 156 -10.02 2.27 7.93
N LYS A 157 -10.16 1.09 8.54
CA LYS A 157 -11.19 0.10 8.18
C LYS A 157 -12.61 0.68 8.28
N SER A 158 -12.89 1.55 9.25
CA SER A 158 -14.22 2.15 9.44
C SER A 158 -14.60 3.22 8.41
N ILE A 159 -13.61 3.92 7.84
CA ILE A 159 -13.84 4.99 6.84
C ILE A 159 -13.60 4.52 5.41
N GLY A 160 -12.94 3.39 5.24
CA GLY A 160 -12.63 2.77 3.96
C GLY A 160 -13.56 1.61 3.64
N ARG A 161 -13.54 1.20 2.37
CA ARG A 161 -14.23 0.02 1.88
C ARG A 161 -13.23 -1.13 1.76
N ARG A 162 -13.60 -2.32 2.22
CA ARG A 162 -12.84 -3.54 1.90
C ARG A 162 -13.05 -3.89 0.44
N ILE A 163 -11.99 -3.81 -0.36
CA ILE A 163 -12.04 -4.08 -1.80
C ILE A 163 -11.55 -5.48 -2.15
N TRP A 164 -10.77 -6.11 -1.25
CA TRP A 164 -10.30 -7.48 -1.43
C TRP A 164 -10.14 -8.17 -0.06
N SER A 165 -10.33 -9.50 -0.04
CA SER A 165 -9.94 -10.34 1.09
C SER A 165 -9.58 -11.75 0.62
N ARG A 166 -8.65 -12.40 1.35
CA ARG A 166 -8.20 -13.76 1.03
C ARG A 166 -9.35 -14.77 1.00
N SER A 167 -10.35 -14.61 1.87
CA SER A 167 -11.53 -15.46 1.92
C SER A 167 -12.56 -15.19 0.82
N SER A 168 -12.58 -13.98 0.24
CA SER A 168 -13.53 -13.62 -0.82
C SER A 168 -13.00 -13.85 -2.23
N GLY A 169 -11.69 -14.10 -2.40
CA GLY A 169 -11.09 -14.66 -3.62
C GLY A 169 -11.55 -14.06 -4.95
N ARG A 170 -11.81 -12.74 -5.04
CA ARG A 170 -12.06 -12.07 -6.32
C ARG A 170 -10.86 -11.19 -6.67
N ALA A 171 -10.12 -11.63 -7.68
CA ALA A 171 -9.30 -10.76 -8.51
C ALA A 171 -10.22 -9.88 -9.37
#